data_AF-A0A1Z5SIE6-F1
#
_entry.id   AF-A0A1Z5SIE6-F1
#
_cell.length_a   1.000
_cell.length_b   1.000
_cell.length_c   1.000
_cell.angle_alpha   90.00
_cell.angle_beta   90.00
_cell.angle_gamma   90.00
#
_symmetry.space_group_name_H-M   'P 1'
#
loop_
_entity.id
_entity.type
_entity.pdbx_description
1 polymer ?
#
loop_
_entity_poly.entity_id
_entity_poly.type
_entity_poly.pdbx_seq_one_letter_code
_entity_poly.pdbx_strand_id
1 'polypeptide(L)'
;MNSIALFFETKQGKYIKNLIIGFGASIVLMGALFKIQHWPGAGPMLTAGMLTEAFIFALLGILPPHKDYYWERFYPNIDENPHVEAYRKGTKFDSAAGKISPGASLDKMMEDAQITPANIRKLGENFQRFGVVVEQIKDISDVTSATSEYSQSAREAASALGEMKNTFVGASNTMASFNNAADDTARFHEQVVVLSRNLGSLNQIYEVELQDANNHLKAMNKFYSNLVSASDAMASSATDAVAAKEQISLLSKNLTTLNSIYGNMLAAMQGR
;
A
#
# COMPACT_ATOMS: atom_id res chain seq x y z
N MET A 1 -13.34 38.60 10.49
CA MET A 1 -13.33 37.12 10.57
C MET A 1 -14.61 36.51 11.15
N ASN A 2 -15.39 37.19 12.01
CA ASN A 2 -16.59 36.60 12.63
C ASN A 2 -17.80 36.39 11.70
N SER A 3 -17.99 37.19 10.64
CA SER A 3 -19.14 37.04 9.74
C SER A 3 -19.07 35.82 8.81
N ILE A 4 -17.86 35.40 8.42
CA ILE A 4 -17.68 34.23 7.53
C ILE A 4 -17.94 32.94 8.32
N ALA A 5 -17.44 32.84 9.55
CA ALA A 5 -17.72 31.71 10.43
C ALA A 5 -19.22 31.58 10.74
N LEU A 6 -19.91 32.70 11.01
CA LEU A 6 -21.36 32.71 11.26
C LEU A 6 -22.18 32.26 10.03
N PHE A 7 -21.75 32.61 8.82
CA PHE A 7 -22.41 32.16 7.59
C PHE A 7 -22.34 30.63 7.43
N PHE A 8 -21.19 30.02 7.72
CA PHE A 8 -21.01 28.57 7.66
C PHE A 8 -21.74 27.79 8.77
N GLU A 9 -22.20 28.46 9.85
CA GLU A 9 -23.07 27.86 10.87
C GLU A 9 -24.56 27.79 10.44
N THR A 10 -24.99 28.57 9.44
CA THR A 10 -26.37 28.54 8.93
C THR A 10 -26.67 27.26 8.14
N LYS A 11 -27.96 26.90 7.99
CA LYS A 11 -28.38 25.72 7.20
C LYS A 11 -27.83 25.75 5.76
N GLN A 12 -27.78 26.92 5.14
CA GLN A 12 -27.24 27.10 3.79
C GLN A 12 -25.70 26.98 3.78
N GLY A 13 -25.02 27.54 4.78
CA GLY A 13 -23.56 27.43 4.91
C GLY A 13 -23.06 26.00 5.13
N LYS A 14 -23.78 25.20 5.93
CA LYS A 14 -23.48 23.76 6.11
C LYS A 14 -23.65 22.97 4.83
N TYR A 15 -24.70 23.26 4.06
CA TYR A 15 -24.92 22.61 2.76
C TYR A 15 -23.80 22.95 1.77
N ILE A 16 -23.43 24.24 1.67
CA ILE A 16 -22.34 24.71 0.81
C ILE A 16 -20.99 24.08 1.23
N LYS A 17 -20.72 23.99 2.53
CA LYS A 17 -19.52 23.31 3.06
C LYS A 17 -19.46 21.85 2.61
N ASN A 18 -20.54 21.10 2.80
CA ASN A 18 -20.62 19.70 2.40
C ASN A 18 -20.49 19.52 0.88
N LEU A 19 -21.04 20.45 0.09
CA LEU A 19 -20.93 20.43 -1.37
C LEU A 19 -19.48 20.65 -1.83
N ILE A 20 -18.75 21.61 -1.24
CA ILE A 20 -17.33 21.86 -1.57
C ILE A 20 -16.46 20.65 -1.21
N ILE A 21 -16.66 20.07 -0.03
CA ILE A 21 -15.91 18.89 0.42
C ILE A 21 -16.22 17.68 -0.49
N GLY A 22 -17.51 17.44 -0.78
CA GLY A 22 -17.92 16.33 -1.64
C GLY A 22 -17.39 16.46 -3.07
N PHE A 23 -17.38 17.68 -3.62
CA PHE A 23 -16.84 17.94 -4.95
C PHE A 23 -15.31 17.77 -4.99
N GLY A 24 -14.59 18.26 -3.98
CA GLY A 24 -13.14 18.06 -3.84
C GLY A 24 -12.76 16.59 -3.74
N ALA A 25 -13.46 15.84 -2.88
CA ALA A 25 -13.24 14.40 -2.72
C ALA A 25 -13.46 13.63 -4.04
N SER A 26 -14.45 14.04 -4.85
CA SER A 26 -14.68 13.43 -6.16
C SER A 26 -13.50 13.60 -7.12
N ILE A 27 -12.87 14.79 -7.15
CA ILE A 27 -11.69 15.07 -7.99
C ILE A 27 -10.48 14.23 -7.54
N VAL A 28 -10.29 14.09 -6.21
CA VAL A 28 -9.23 13.24 -5.64
C VAL A 28 -9.41 11.78 -6.02
N LEU A 29 -10.64 11.25 -5.86
CA LEU A 29 -10.96 9.87 -6.20
C LEU A 29 -10.76 9.60 -7.71
N MET A 30 -11.07 10.57 -8.56
CA MET A 30 -10.82 10.47 -9.99
C MET A 30 -9.32 10.44 -10.32
N GLY A 31 -8.51 11.25 -9.64
CA GLY A 31 -7.05 11.20 -9.76
C GLY A 31 -6.43 9.89 -9.28
N ALA A 32 -6.93 9.35 -8.16
CA ALA A 32 -6.52 8.04 -7.64
C ALA A 32 -6.89 6.92 -8.60
N LEU A 33 -8.11 6.95 -9.18
CA LEU A 33 -8.56 5.98 -10.18
C LEU A 33 -7.66 5.97 -11.42
N PHE A 34 -7.31 7.15 -11.95
CA PHE A 34 -6.42 7.26 -13.10
C PHE A 34 -5.02 6.70 -12.80
N LYS A 35 -4.53 6.88 -11.56
CA LYS A 35 -3.25 6.33 -11.11
C LYS A 35 -3.27 4.80 -11.03
N ILE A 36 -4.33 4.21 -10.51
CA ILE A 36 -4.49 2.74 -10.44
C ILE A 36 -4.59 2.13 -11.84
N GLN A 37 -5.34 2.76 -12.75
CA GLN A 37 -5.55 2.28 -14.12
C GLN A 37 -4.41 2.62 -15.10
N HIS A 38 -3.36 3.33 -14.66
CA HIS A 38 -2.20 3.72 -15.47
C HIS A 38 -2.56 4.51 -16.76
N TRP A 39 -3.65 5.29 -16.71
CA TRP A 39 -4.08 6.07 -17.87
C TRP A 39 -3.11 7.23 -18.17
N PRO A 40 -2.97 7.63 -19.45
CA PRO A 40 -2.12 8.76 -19.81
C PRO A 40 -2.61 10.04 -19.12
N GLY A 41 -1.70 10.75 -18.44
CA GLY A 41 -2.05 11.93 -17.62
C GLY A 41 -2.41 11.64 -16.16
N ALA A 42 -2.26 10.40 -15.68
CA ALA A 42 -2.53 10.04 -14.28
C ALA A 42 -1.72 10.84 -13.24
N GLY A 43 -0.46 11.17 -13.55
CA GLY A 43 0.37 12.00 -12.68
C GLY A 43 -0.23 13.39 -12.45
N PRO A 44 -0.41 14.19 -13.51
CA PRO A 44 -1.04 15.52 -13.41
C PRO A 44 -2.43 15.50 -12.75
N MET A 45 -3.28 14.53 -13.07
CA MET A 45 -4.63 14.41 -12.49
C MET A 45 -4.58 14.11 -10.98
N LEU A 46 -3.68 13.23 -10.55
CA LEU A 46 -3.48 12.94 -9.13
C LEU A 46 -2.91 14.15 -8.38
N THR A 47 -1.96 14.87 -8.96
CA THR A 47 -1.41 16.10 -8.38
C THR A 47 -2.49 17.17 -8.22
N ALA A 48 -3.36 17.35 -9.22
CA ALA A 48 -4.48 18.28 -9.14
C ALA A 48 -5.48 17.89 -8.03
N GLY A 49 -5.79 16.59 -7.90
CA GLY A 49 -6.61 16.08 -6.80
C GLY A 49 -6.00 16.36 -5.42
N MET A 50 -4.74 15.97 -5.21
CA MET A 50 -4.07 16.19 -3.92
C MET A 50 -3.93 17.68 -3.55
N LEU A 51 -3.70 18.57 -4.53
CA LEU A 51 -3.69 20.02 -4.29
C LEU A 51 -5.07 20.56 -3.90
N THR A 52 -6.13 20.03 -4.50
CA THR A 52 -7.51 20.37 -4.15
C THR A 52 -7.82 19.96 -2.72
N GLU A 53 -7.38 18.77 -2.30
CA GLU A 53 -7.56 18.27 -0.93
C GLU A 53 -6.77 19.10 0.10
N ALA A 54 -5.52 19.44 -0.22
CA ALA A 54 -4.70 20.29 0.63
C ALA A 54 -5.34 21.68 0.85
N PHE A 55 -5.96 22.24 -0.20
CA PHE A 55 -6.68 23.51 -0.11
C PHE A 55 -7.94 23.40 0.76
N ILE A 56 -8.72 22.33 0.62
CA ILE A 56 -9.92 22.09 1.42
C ILE A 56 -9.58 21.90 2.90
N PHE A 57 -8.53 21.13 3.21
CA PHE A 57 -8.07 20.96 4.59
C PHE A 57 -7.53 22.26 5.21
N ALA A 58 -6.79 23.07 4.44
CA ALA A 58 -6.35 24.38 4.90
C ALA A 58 -7.54 25.29 5.21
N LEU A 59 -8.59 25.26 4.38
CA LEU A 59 -9.82 26.01 4.60
C LEU A 59 -10.57 25.49 5.84
N LEU A 60 -10.66 24.17 6.04
CA LEU A 60 -11.27 23.56 7.22
C LEU A 60 -10.53 23.87 8.51
N GLY A 61 -9.19 23.97 8.50
CA GLY A 61 -8.39 24.33 9.67
C GLY A 61 -8.60 25.78 10.13
N ILE A 62 -9.06 26.66 9.24
CA ILE A 62 -9.41 28.06 9.55
C ILE A 62 -10.84 28.17 10.09
N LEU A 63 -11.72 27.22 9.79
CA LEU A 63 -13.09 27.20 10.32
C LEU A 63 -13.14 26.59 11.73
N PRO A 64 -13.92 27.18 12.66
CA PRO A 64 -14.06 26.64 14.00
C PRO A 64 -14.68 25.23 13.98
N PRO A 65 -14.29 24.35 14.93
CA PRO A 65 -14.84 23.01 15.06
C PRO A 65 -16.35 23.08 15.29
N HIS A 66 -17.04 22.01 14.90
CA HIS A 66 -18.49 21.90 15.10
C HIS A 66 -18.78 22.00 16.60
N LYS A 67 -19.79 22.77 16.99
CA LYS A 67 -20.24 22.76 18.39
C LYS A 67 -20.89 21.41 18.66
N ASP A 68 -20.26 20.61 19.50
CA ASP A 68 -20.87 19.41 20.06
C ASP A 68 -21.97 19.87 21.02
N TYR A 69 -23.20 19.51 20.69
CA TYR A 69 -24.32 19.78 21.57
C TYR A 69 -24.49 18.55 22.46
N TYR A 70 -24.23 18.72 23.75
CA TYR A 70 -24.45 17.68 24.76
C TYR A 70 -25.93 17.68 25.20
N TRP A 71 -26.83 17.28 24.30
CA TRP A 71 -28.27 17.16 24.58
C TRP A 71 -28.56 16.22 25.76
N GLU A 72 -27.68 15.25 25.99
CA GLU A 72 -27.67 14.30 27.11
C GLU A 72 -27.68 14.96 28.50
N ARG A 73 -27.15 16.19 28.62
CA ARG A 73 -27.10 16.91 29.91
C ARG A 73 -28.43 17.59 30.27
N PHE A 74 -29.28 17.86 29.29
CA PHE A 74 -30.58 18.53 29.49
C PHE A 74 -31.76 17.58 29.36
N TYR A 75 -31.59 16.47 28.63
CA TYR A 75 -32.59 15.41 28.47
C TYR A 75 -31.95 14.03 28.69
N PRO A 76 -31.77 13.60 29.94
CA PRO A 76 -31.44 12.20 30.20
C PRO A 76 -32.57 11.34 29.61
N ASN A 77 -32.20 10.36 28.77
CA ASN A 77 -33.06 9.41 28.03
C ASN A 77 -33.52 9.81 26.62
N ILE A 78 -32.85 10.74 25.92
CA ILE A 78 -33.22 11.10 24.54
C ILE A 78 -32.97 9.96 23.51
N ASP A 79 -32.12 9.00 23.85
CA ASP A 79 -31.82 7.81 23.02
C ASP A 79 -32.73 6.61 23.34
N GLU A 80 -33.65 6.74 24.30
CA GLU A 80 -34.57 5.66 24.69
C GLU A 80 -35.87 5.73 23.87
N ASN A 81 -36.12 4.68 23.09
CA ASN A 81 -37.30 4.56 22.24
C ASN A 81 -38.59 4.35 23.10
N PRO A 82 -39.62 5.22 23.01
CA PRO A 82 -40.79 5.23 23.90
C PRO A 82 -41.66 3.96 23.85
N HIS A 83 -41.45 3.07 22.87
CA HIS A 83 -42.15 1.79 22.78
C HIS A 83 -41.65 0.73 23.78
N VAL A 84 -40.53 0.95 24.47
CA VAL A 84 -39.90 -0.07 25.34
C VAL A 84 -40.24 0.11 26.83
N GLU A 85 -40.60 1.32 27.28
CA GLU A 85 -40.98 1.57 28.69
C GLU A 85 -42.44 1.20 29.02
N ALA A 86 -43.37 1.25 28.05
CA ALA A 86 -44.77 0.89 28.27
C ALA A 86 -45.00 -0.60 28.62
N TYR A 87 -44.04 -1.47 28.27
CA TYR A 87 -44.07 -2.90 28.63
C TYR A 87 -43.25 -3.23 29.89
N ARG A 88 -42.41 -2.33 30.40
CA ARG A 88 -41.52 -2.60 31.56
C ARG A 88 -42.06 -2.07 32.89
N LYS A 89 -42.84 -1.00 32.91
CA LYS A 89 -43.45 -0.45 34.14
C LYS A 89 -44.96 -0.64 34.10
N GLY A 90 -45.41 -1.83 34.47
CA GLY A 90 -46.83 -2.12 34.65
C GLY A 90 -47.41 -1.37 35.85
N THR A 91 -47.84 -0.11 35.68
CA THR A 91 -48.52 0.62 36.75
C THR A 91 -49.59 1.55 36.19
N LYS A 92 -50.84 1.28 36.59
CA LYS A 92 -52.01 2.12 36.36
C LYS A 92 -51.95 3.35 37.29
N PHE A 93 -52.35 4.49 36.79
CA PHE A 93 -52.48 5.74 37.52
C PHE A 93 -53.69 5.66 38.47
N ASP A 94 -53.51 5.94 39.76
CA ASP A 94 -54.62 6.33 40.64
C ASP A 94 -54.13 7.31 41.70
N SER A 95 -54.93 8.34 41.99
CA SER A 95 -54.58 9.45 42.89
C SER A 95 -55.74 9.68 43.86
N ALA A 96 -55.47 9.60 45.17
CA ALA A 96 -56.41 10.07 46.19
C ALA A 96 -55.69 10.58 47.45
N ALA A 97 -56.17 11.72 47.93
CA ALA A 97 -55.64 12.57 48.99
C ALA A 97 -55.96 12.11 50.42
N GLY A 98 -55.30 12.69 51.43
CA GLY A 98 -55.74 12.59 52.83
C GLY A 98 -54.94 13.45 53.81
N LYS A 99 -55.55 14.54 54.29
CA LYS A 99 -55.04 15.51 55.26
C LYS A 99 -54.96 14.94 56.68
N ILE A 100 -53.86 15.19 57.41
CA ILE A 100 -53.84 15.14 58.89
C ILE A 100 -53.03 16.33 59.43
N SER A 101 -53.63 17.07 60.37
CA SER A 101 -53.07 18.24 61.06
C SER A 101 -52.00 17.81 62.09
N PRO A 102 -50.77 18.38 62.10
CA PRO A 102 -49.65 17.87 62.90
C PRO A 102 -49.71 18.11 64.43
N GLY A 103 -50.56 19.01 64.92
CA GLY A 103 -50.51 19.46 66.33
C GLY A 103 -51.18 18.49 67.32
N ALA A 104 -52.34 17.94 66.98
CA ALA A 104 -53.13 17.11 67.89
C ALA A 104 -52.59 15.68 68.05
N SER A 105 -51.82 15.19 67.07
CA SER A 105 -51.10 13.92 67.17
C SER A 105 -49.88 14.02 68.09
N LEU A 106 -49.29 15.21 68.26
CA LEU A 106 -48.06 15.40 69.03
C LEU A 106 -48.31 15.38 70.53
N ASP A 107 -49.36 16.07 71.00
CA ASP A 107 -49.75 16.11 72.42
C ASP A 107 -50.19 14.72 72.92
N LYS A 108 -50.95 13.99 72.10
CA LYS A 108 -51.39 12.62 72.43
C LYS A 108 -50.22 11.63 72.45
N MET A 109 -49.19 11.87 71.63
CA MET A 109 -47.95 11.08 71.65
C MET A 109 -47.07 11.37 72.86
N MET A 110 -47.06 12.60 73.38
CA MET A 110 -46.31 12.97 74.59
C MET A 110 -46.91 12.39 75.87
N GLU A 111 -48.23 12.19 75.91
CA GLU A 111 -48.93 11.62 77.07
C GLU A 111 -48.92 10.08 77.07
N ASP A 112 -49.11 9.43 75.91
CA ASP A 112 -49.10 7.96 75.82
C ASP A 112 -47.68 7.37 75.88
N ALA A 113 -46.66 8.08 75.38
CA ALA A 113 -45.28 7.66 75.52
C ALA A 113 -44.78 8.11 76.90
N GLN A 114 -44.81 7.23 77.90
CA GLN A 114 -44.24 7.46 79.23
C GLN A 114 -42.78 7.97 79.14
N ILE A 115 -42.59 9.29 79.05
CA ILE A 115 -41.28 9.96 79.00
C ILE A 115 -40.71 9.99 80.42
N THR A 116 -40.31 8.82 80.89
CA THR A 116 -39.57 8.65 82.14
C THR A 116 -38.09 8.95 81.87
N PRO A 117 -37.34 9.57 82.80
CA PRO A 117 -35.91 9.87 82.62
C PRO A 117 -35.04 8.66 82.21
N ALA A 118 -35.47 7.44 82.56
CA ALA A 118 -34.84 6.19 82.15
C ALA A 118 -34.99 5.89 80.64
N ASN A 119 -36.13 6.23 80.02
CA ASN A 119 -36.37 6.02 78.59
C ASN A 119 -35.61 7.04 77.74
N ILE A 120 -35.45 8.27 78.23
CA ILE A 120 -34.57 9.28 77.60
C ILE A 120 -33.10 8.84 77.65
N ARG A 121 -32.64 8.26 78.77
CA ARG A 121 -31.28 7.71 78.87
C ARG A 121 -31.05 6.54 77.90
N LYS A 122 -32.00 5.60 77.82
CA LYS A 122 -31.93 4.49 76.85
C LYS A 122 -31.99 4.98 75.40
N LEU A 123 -32.78 6.02 75.12
CA LEU A 123 -32.82 6.63 73.79
C LEU A 123 -31.49 7.31 73.46
N GLY A 124 -30.86 7.97 74.43
CA GLY A 124 -29.51 8.54 74.29
C GLY A 124 -28.44 7.48 74.03
N GLU A 125 -28.44 6.37 74.78
CA GLU A 125 -27.55 5.23 74.52
C GLU A 125 -27.79 4.60 73.15
N ASN A 126 -29.05 4.48 72.72
CA ASN A 126 -29.38 3.97 71.39
C ASN A 126 -28.96 4.94 70.28
N PHE A 127 -29.06 6.26 70.49
CA PHE A 127 -28.54 7.27 69.56
C PHE A 127 -27.02 7.27 69.49
N GLN A 128 -26.33 7.05 70.61
CA GLN A 128 -24.88 6.88 70.63
C GLN A 128 -24.45 5.62 69.87
N ARG A 129 -25.14 4.49 70.11
CA ARG A 129 -24.90 3.25 69.35
C ARG A 129 -25.21 3.43 67.85
N PHE A 130 -26.28 4.14 67.52
CA PHE A 130 -26.60 4.46 66.14
C PHE A 130 -25.53 5.36 65.49
N GLY A 131 -25.02 6.36 66.21
CA GLY A 131 -23.90 7.19 65.76
C GLY A 131 -22.66 6.35 65.42
N VAL A 132 -22.28 5.42 66.29
CA VAL A 132 -21.16 4.50 66.06
C VAL A 132 -21.41 3.58 64.85
N VAL A 133 -22.64 3.08 64.68
CA VAL A 133 -23.00 2.24 63.52
C VAL A 133 -22.98 3.06 62.22
N VAL A 134 -23.45 4.30 62.22
CA VAL A 134 -23.41 5.19 61.05
C VAL A 134 -21.97 5.53 60.67
N GLU A 135 -21.10 5.74 61.66
CA GLU A 135 -19.66 5.96 61.44
C GLU A 135 -19.00 4.71 60.83
N GLN A 136 -19.32 3.51 61.31
CA GLN A 136 -18.85 2.25 60.72
C GLN A 136 -19.41 1.98 59.31
N ILE A 137 -20.66 2.37 59.04
CA ILE A 137 -21.27 2.27 57.70
C ILE A 137 -20.54 3.18 56.69
N LYS A 138 -20.06 4.34 57.14
CA LYS A 138 -19.24 5.23 56.31
C LYS A 138 -17.92 4.55 55.91
N ASP A 139 -17.23 3.92 56.85
CA ASP A 139 -15.98 3.20 56.57
C ASP A 139 -16.21 1.99 55.64
N ILE A 140 -17.34 1.27 55.80
CA ILE A 140 -17.72 0.17 54.90
C ILE A 140 -18.04 0.68 53.49
N SER A 141 -18.67 1.85 53.36
CA SER A 141 -18.93 2.48 52.06
C SER A 141 -17.62 2.83 51.34
N ASP A 142 -16.65 3.39 52.06
CA ASP A 142 -15.33 3.73 51.50
C ASP A 142 -14.54 2.48 51.09
N VAL A 143 -14.58 1.41 51.91
CA VAL A 143 -13.95 0.12 51.59
C VAL A 143 -14.63 -0.58 50.41
N THR A 144 -15.96 -0.49 50.31
CA THR A 144 -16.73 -1.07 49.18
C THR A 144 -16.40 -0.35 47.88
N SER A 145 -16.29 0.98 47.93
CA SER A 145 -15.84 1.79 46.78
C SER A 145 -14.43 1.39 46.34
N ALA A 146 -13.47 1.34 47.27
CA ALA A 146 -12.09 0.96 46.97
C ALA A 146 -11.97 -0.48 46.43
N THR A 147 -12.79 -1.40 46.92
CA THR A 147 -12.83 -2.80 46.43
C THR A 147 -13.43 -2.89 45.02
N SER A 148 -14.46 -2.08 44.74
CA SER A 148 -15.06 -1.95 43.41
C SER A 148 -14.05 -1.39 42.41
N GLU A 149 -13.36 -0.32 42.80
CA GLU A 149 -12.30 0.32 42.00
C GLU A 149 -11.13 -0.63 41.75
N TYR A 150 -10.63 -1.33 42.79
CA TYR A 150 -9.60 -2.35 42.63
C TYR A 150 -10.02 -3.47 41.68
N SER A 151 -11.26 -3.95 41.80
CA SER A 151 -11.80 -4.99 40.90
C SER A 151 -11.92 -4.50 39.46
N GLN A 152 -12.22 -3.21 39.26
CA GLN A 152 -12.23 -2.58 37.95
C GLN A 152 -10.80 -2.46 37.39
N SER A 153 -9.85 -1.90 38.15
CA SER A 153 -8.46 -1.79 37.74
C SER A 153 -7.82 -3.15 37.45
N ALA A 154 -8.16 -4.20 38.22
CA ALA A 154 -7.69 -5.55 37.98
C ALA A 154 -8.22 -6.12 36.65
N ARG A 155 -9.49 -5.84 36.30
CA ARG A 155 -10.08 -6.22 35.01
C ARG A 155 -9.45 -5.46 33.84
N GLU A 156 -9.23 -4.16 34.00
CA GLU A 156 -8.57 -3.32 33.00
C GLU A 156 -7.12 -3.78 32.77
N ALA A 157 -6.37 -4.05 33.84
CA ALA A 157 -5.02 -4.59 33.76
C ALA A 157 -4.97 -5.97 33.09
N ALA A 158 -5.93 -6.86 33.40
CA ALA A 158 -6.03 -8.14 32.72
C ALA A 158 -6.29 -7.99 31.22
N SER A 159 -7.13 -7.03 30.82
CA SER A 159 -7.37 -6.70 29.41
C SER A 159 -6.10 -6.17 28.73
N ALA A 160 -5.42 -5.21 29.36
CA ALA A 160 -4.17 -4.63 28.86
C ALA A 160 -3.05 -5.68 28.72
N LEU A 161 -2.95 -6.63 29.65
CA LEU A 161 -2.01 -7.75 29.55
C LEU A 161 -2.38 -8.71 28.41
N GLY A 162 -3.67 -8.92 28.17
CA GLY A 162 -4.17 -9.68 27.02
C GLY A 162 -3.79 -9.02 25.70
N GLU A 163 -3.98 -7.71 25.59
CA GLU A 163 -3.54 -6.92 24.44
C GLU A 163 -2.03 -7.00 24.26
N MET A 164 -1.25 -6.76 25.32
CA MET A 164 0.21 -6.83 25.29
C MET A 164 0.71 -8.19 24.80
N LYS A 165 0.09 -9.30 25.23
CA LYS A 165 0.38 -10.64 24.72
C LYS A 165 0.16 -10.70 23.21
N ASN A 166 -0.96 -10.19 22.71
CA ASN A 166 -1.26 -10.18 21.27
C ASN A 166 -0.24 -9.35 20.49
N THR A 167 0.14 -8.17 21.00
CA THR A 167 1.16 -7.33 20.38
C THR A 167 2.53 -8.00 20.39
N PHE A 168 2.89 -8.69 21.46
CA PHE A 168 4.16 -9.39 21.57
C PHE A 168 4.25 -10.58 20.60
N VAL A 169 3.16 -11.36 20.46
CA VAL A 169 3.06 -12.42 19.45
C VAL A 169 3.14 -11.82 18.04
N GLY A 170 2.43 -10.72 17.77
CA GLY A 170 2.51 -9.99 16.50
C GLY A 170 3.92 -9.49 16.19
N ALA A 171 4.61 -8.93 17.17
CA ALA A 171 5.99 -8.46 17.04
C ALA A 171 6.96 -9.63 16.79
N SER A 172 6.78 -10.76 17.48
CA SER A 172 7.59 -11.96 17.27
C SER A 172 7.41 -12.53 15.86
N ASN A 173 6.17 -12.57 15.35
CA ASN A 173 5.89 -12.96 13.98
C ASN A 173 6.49 -11.99 12.97
N THR A 174 6.40 -10.68 13.23
CA THR A 174 7.01 -9.65 12.39
C THR A 174 8.52 -9.78 12.37
N MET A 175 9.17 -10.08 13.50
CA MET A 175 10.61 -10.33 13.59
C MET A 175 11.02 -11.57 12.79
N ALA A 176 10.21 -12.63 12.82
CA ALA A 176 10.44 -13.82 11.99
C ALA A 176 10.31 -13.49 10.49
N SER A 177 9.28 -12.75 10.09
CA SER A 177 9.12 -12.27 8.71
C SER A 177 10.28 -11.35 8.29
N PHE A 178 10.76 -10.50 9.19
CA PHE A 178 11.89 -9.61 8.94
C PHE A 178 13.20 -10.40 8.73
N ASN A 179 13.46 -11.43 9.53
CA ASN A 179 14.62 -12.31 9.33
C ASN A 179 14.55 -13.05 7.99
N ASN A 180 13.39 -13.59 7.62
CA ASN A 180 13.22 -14.22 6.30
C ASN A 180 13.43 -13.22 5.16
N ALA A 181 12.87 -12.02 5.28
CA ALA A 181 13.08 -10.96 4.28
C ALA A 181 14.54 -10.50 4.20
N ALA A 182 15.27 -10.48 5.32
CA ALA A 182 16.69 -10.17 5.35
C ALA A 182 17.52 -11.25 4.63
N ASP A 183 17.19 -12.53 4.82
CA ASP A 183 17.83 -13.65 4.10
C ASP A 183 17.54 -13.57 2.59
N ASP A 184 16.28 -13.36 2.20
CA ASP A 184 15.90 -13.16 0.80
C ASP A 184 16.60 -11.94 0.18
N THR A 185 16.79 -10.86 0.94
CA THR A 185 17.51 -9.66 0.49
C THR A 185 19.00 -9.98 0.27
N ALA A 186 19.62 -10.77 1.14
CA ALA A 186 21.01 -11.20 0.97
C ALA A 186 21.17 -12.06 -0.30
N ARG A 187 20.25 -13.01 -0.52
CA ARG A 187 20.23 -13.84 -1.73
C ARG A 187 19.96 -13.01 -2.99
N PHE A 188 19.07 -12.04 -2.92
CA PHE A 188 18.82 -11.10 -4.02
C PHE A 188 20.07 -10.28 -4.36
N HIS A 189 20.78 -9.78 -3.34
CA HIS A 189 22.04 -9.07 -3.54
C HIS A 189 23.08 -9.96 -4.25
N GLU A 190 23.24 -11.21 -3.82
CA GLU A 190 24.10 -12.18 -4.50
C GLU A 190 23.70 -12.38 -5.97
N GLN A 191 22.41 -12.56 -6.26
CA GLN A 191 21.91 -12.68 -7.63
C GLN A 191 22.17 -11.43 -8.47
N VAL A 192 22.01 -10.23 -7.91
CA VAL A 192 22.32 -8.97 -8.60
C VAL A 192 23.81 -8.85 -8.88
N VAL A 193 24.68 -9.27 -7.97
CA VAL A 193 26.13 -9.30 -8.19
C VAL A 193 26.49 -10.27 -9.32
N VAL A 194 25.88 -11.46 -9.34
CA VAL A 194 26.05 -12.45 -10.43
C VAL A 194 25.55 -11.88 -11.76
N LEU A 195 24.37 -11.26 -11.78
CA LEU A 195 23.83 -10.62 -12.97
C LEU A 195 24.74 -9.49 -13.47
N SER A 196 25.28 -8.66 -12.56
CA SER A 196 26.23 -7.61 -12.92
C SER A 196 27.52 -8.17 -13.52
N ARG A 197 28.04 -9.30 -12.99
CA ARG A 197 29.19 -10.00 -13.57
C ARG A 197 28.87 -10.54 -14.96
N ASN A 198 27.70 -11.15 -15.13
CA ASN A 198 27.25 -11.67 -16.42
C ASN A 198 27.07 -10.56 -17.46
N LEU A 199 26.49 -9.41 -17.08
CA LEU A 199 26.38 -8.25 -17.96
C LEU A 199 27.75 -7.66 -18.32
N GLY A 200 28.69 -7.63 -17.37
CA GLY A 200 30.07 -7.23 -17.64
C GLY A 200 30.75 -8.17 -18.64
N SER A 201 30.58 -9.48 -18.47
CA SER A 201 31.06 -10.49 -19.40
C SER A 201 30.38 -10.39 -20.77
N LEU A 202 29.08 -10.07 -20.82
CA LEU A 202 28.35 -9.89 -22.08
C LEU A 202 28.91 -8.69 -22.86
N ASN A 203 29.21 -7.59 -22.17
CA ASN A 203 29.81 -6.42 -22.78
C ASN A 203 31.20 -6.75 -23.35
N GLN A 204 31.99 -7.56 -22.63
CA GLN A 204 33.28 -8.04 -23.13
C GLN A 204 33.12 -8.96 -24.34
N ILE A 205 32.11 -9.84 -24.36
CA ILE A 205 31.78 -10.67 -25.53
C ILE A 205 31.40 -9.80 -26.72
N TYR A 206 30.61 -8.74 -26.52
CA TYR A 206 30.22 -7.83 -27.59
C TYR A 206 31.42 -7.13 -28.22
N GLU A 207 32.38 -6.71 -27.41
CA GLU A 207 33.64 -6.14 -27.90
C GLU A 207 34.48 -7.16 -28.68
N VAL A 208 34.54 -8.42 -28.20
CA VAL A 208 35.18 -9.53 -28.92
C VAL A 208 34.46 -9.84 -30.24
N GLU A 209 33.11 -9.86 -30.27
CA GLU A 209 32.33 -10.07 -31.48
C GLU A 209 32.55 -8.96 -32.51
N LEU A 210 32.60 -7.69 -32.07
CA LEU A 210 32.93 -6.57 -32.93
C LEU A 210 34.36 -6.67 -33.51
N GLN A 211 35.30 -7.13 -32.70
CA GLN A 211 36.67 -7.36 -33.14
C GLN A 211 36.74 -8.53 -34.14
N ASP A 212 36.04 -9.62 -33.88
CA ASP A 212 36.00 -10.80 -34.75
C ASP A 212 35.29 -10.48 -36.06
N ALA A 213 34.18 -9.74 -36.04
CA ALA A 213 33.51 -9.23 -37.22
C ALA A 213 34.45 -8.35 -38.06
N ASN A 214 35.25 -7.49 -37.43
CA ASN A 214 36.28 -6.71 -38.13
C ASN A 214 37.36 -7.60 -38.78
N ASN A 215 37.83 -8.62 -38.06
CA ASN A 215 38.78 -9.59 -38.61
C ASN A 215 38.17 -10.38 -39.77
N HIS A 216 36.90 -10.75 -39.65
CA HIS A 216 36.15 -11.43 -40.69
C HIS A 216 35.97 -10.56 -41.93
N LEU A 217 35.67 -9.26 -41.77
CA LEU A 217 35.63 -8.29 -42.88
C LEU A 217 36.98 -8.14 -43.57
N LYS A 218 38.09 -8.11 -42.82
CA LYS A 218 39.44 -8.09 -43.40
C LYS A 218 39.74 -9.39 -44.16
N ALA A 219 39.40 -10.54 -43.61
CA ALA A 219 39.55 -11.83 -44.26
C ALA A 219 38.71 -11.92 -45.54
N MET A 220 37.47 -11.42 -45.50
CA MET A 220 36.57 -11.30 -46.65
C MET A 220 37.12 -10.38 -47.74
N ASN A 221 37.62 -9.20 -47.39
CA ASN A 221 38.25 -8.31 -48.35
C ASN A 221 39.48 -8.95 -49.01
N LYS A 222 40.31 -9.64 -48.23
CA LYS A 222 41.47 -10.39 -48.75
C LYS A 222 41.04 -11.55 -49.65
N PHE A 223 39.99 -12.28 -49.25
CA PHE A 223 39.40 -13.34 -50.06
C PHE A 223 38.89 -12.81 -51.39
N TYR A 224 38.14 -11.71 -51.39
CA TYR A 224 37.69 -11.06 -52.63
C TYR A 224 38.87 -10.64 -53.51
N SER A 225 39.91 -10.03 -52.95
CA SER A 225 41.10 -9.66 -53.71
C SER A 225 41.77 -10.88 -54.35
N ASN A 226 41.93 -11.98 -53.60
CA ASN A 226 42.48 -13.23 -54.12
C ASN A 226 41.59 -13.84 -55.22
N LEU A 227 40.26 -13.75 -55.07
CA LEU A 227 39.30 -14.25 -56.04
C LEU A 227 39.38 -13.45 -57.34
N VAL A 228 39.48 -12.12 -57.26
CA VAL A 228 39.72 -11.26 -58.43
C VAL A 228 41.03 -11.64 -59.12
N SER A 229 42.14 -11.78 -58.38
CA SER A 229 43.42 -12.19 -58.96
C SER A 229 43.37 -13.59 -59.60
N ALA A 230 42.66 -14.53 -58.98
CA ALA A 230 42.46 -15.87 -59.55
C ALA A 230 41.59 -15.82 -60.82
N SER A 231 40.55 -14.97 -60.84
CA SER A 231 39.70 -14.73 -62.00
C SER A 231 40.50 -14.13 -63.17
N ASP A 232 41.37 -13.16 -62.90
CA ASP A 232 42.26 -12.57 -63.92
C ASP A 232 43.25 -13.61 -64.46
N ALA A 233 43.86 -14.42 -63.59
CA ALA A 233 44.76 -15.50 -64.01
C ALA A 233 44.03 -16.56 -64.86
N MET A 234 42.77 -16.89 -64.52
CA MET A 234 41.93 -17.78 -65.32
C MET A 234 41.61 -17.18 -66.69
N ALA A 235 41.26 -15.90 -66.76
CA ALA A 235 40.99 -15.21 -68.02
C ALA A 235 42.23 -15.16 -68.93
N SER A 236 43.40 -14.88 -68.36
CA SER A 236 44.68 -14.95 -69.08
C SER A 236 44.96 -16.37 -69.57
N SER A 237 44.78 -17.38 -68.71
CA SER A 237 44.99 -18.79 -69.08
C SER A 237 44.06 -19.25 -70.21
N ALA A 238 42.81 -18.78 -70.21
CA ALA A 238 41.88 -19.04 -71.30
C ALA A 238 42.36 -18.42 -72.63
N THR A 239 42.93 -17.22 -72.55
CA THR A 239 43.53 -16.52 -73.71
C THR A 239 44.75 -17.27 -74.24
N ASP A 240 45.64 -17.71 -73.35
CA ASP A 240 46.82 -18.50 -73.71
C ASP A 240 46.45 -19.85 -74.32
N ALA A 241 45.39 -20.51 -73.83
CA ALA A 241 44.88 -21.74 -74.40
C ALA A 241 44.36 -21.55 -75.83
N VAL A 242 43.71 -20.42 -76.12
CA VAL A 242 43.29 -20.06 -77.48
C VAL A 242 44.51 -19.83 -78.38
N ALA A 243 45.50 -19.08 -77.91
CA ALA A 243 46.74 -18.84 -78.66
C ALA A 243 47.52 -20.14 -78.93
N ALA A 244 47.63 -21.02 -77.93
CA ALA A 244 48.26 -22.33 -78.07
C ALA A 244 47.54 -23.20 -79.11
N LYS A 245 46.19 -23.19 -79.12
CA LYS A 245 45.40 -23.87 -80.14
C LYS A 245 45.71 -23.36 -81.54
N GLU A 246 45.82 -22.04 -81.73
CA GLU A 246 46.20 -21.45 -83.02
C GLU A 246 47.61 -21.90 -83.44
N GLN A 247 48.58 -21.84 -82.54
CA GLN A 247 49.96 -22.29 -82.82
C GLN A 247 50.03 -23.78 -83.16
N ILE A 248 49.29 -24.64 -82.46
CA ILE A 248 49.18 -26.08 -82.77
C ILE A 248 48.53 -26.28 -84.14
N SER A 249 47.49 -25.52 -84.48
CA SER A 249 46.85 -25.59 -85.80
C SER A 249 47.83 -25.19 -86.91
N LEU A 250 48.64 -24.17 -86.67
CA LEU A 250 49.67 -23.68 -87.60
C LEU A 250 50.81 -24.70 -87.75
N LEU A 251 51.27 -25.29 -86.64
CA LEU A 251 52.25 -26.38 -86.63
C LEU A 251 51.73 -27.60 -87.39
N SER A 252 50.47 -28.00 -87.18
CA SER A 252 49.83 -29.10 -87.90
C SER A 252 49.84 -28.83 -89.41
N LYS A 253 49.46 -27.61 -89.83
CA LYS A 253 49.55 -27.16 -91.23
C LYS A 253 50.96 -27.30 -91.79
N ASN A 254 51.96 -26.79 -91.06
CA ASN A 254 53.37 -26.85 -91.44
C ASN A 254 53.87 -28.30 -91.58
N LEU A 255 53.52 -29.16 -90.63
CA LEU A 255 53.84 -30.60 -90.69
C LEU A 255 53.19 -31.29 -91.88
N THR A 256 51.93 -30.96 -92.21
CA THR A 256 51.27 -31.49 -93.41
C THR A 256 51.99 -31.06 -94.68
N THR A 257 52.37 -29.78 -94.81
CA THR A 257 53.17 -29.30 -95.94
C THR A 257 54.53 -29.98 -96.02
N LEU A 258 55.22 -30.15 -94.89
CA LEU A 258 56.52 -30.80 -94.83
C LEU A 258 56.41 -32.26 -95.28
N ASN A 259 55.41 -32.99 -94.77
CA ASN A 259 55.16 -34.38 -95.11
C ASN A 259 54.74 -34.54 -96.57
N SER A 260 54.01 -33.58 -97.14
CA SER A 260 53.72 -33.54 -98.58
C SER A 260 54.98 -33.35 -99.42
N ILE A 261 55.89 -32.44 -99.02
CA ILE A 261 57.18 -32.23 -99.70
C ILE A 261 58.06 -33.50 -99.61
N TYR A 262 58.16 -34.11 -98.43
CA TYR A 262 58.89 -35.37 -98.26
C TYR A 262 58.26 -36.52 -99.05
N GLY A 263 56.93 -36.64 -99.08
CA GLY A 263 56.23 -37.64 -99.89
C GLY A 263 56.47 -37.45 -101.39
N ASN A 264 56.42 -36.20 -101.88
CA ASN A 264 56.74 -35.86 -103.26
C ASN A 264 58.21 -36.14 -103.60
N MET A 265 59.14 -35.90 -102.66
CA MET A 265 60.56 -36.19 -102.83
C MET A 265 60.85 -37.70 -102.81
N LEU A 266 60.15 -38.46 -101.98
CA LEU A 266 60.28 -39.92 -101.87
C LEU A 266 59.66 -40.63 -103.08
N ALA A 267 58.52 -40.14 -103.58
CA ALA A 267 57.95 -40.58 -104.85
C ALA A 267 58.88 -40.27 -106.04
N ALA A 268 59.56 -39.11 -106.03
CA ALA A 268 60.56 -38.76 -107.02
C ALA A 268 61.85 -39.62 -106.93
N MET A 269 62.15 -40.18 -105.75
CA MET A 269 63.30 -41.09 -105.53
C MET A 269 62.99 -42.57 -105.78
N GLN A 270 61.76 -43.03 -105.55
CA GLN A 270 61.32 -44.41 -105.83
C GLN A 270 60.82 -44.61 -107.27
N GLY A 271 60.62 -43.52 -108.02
CA GLY A 271 60.19 -43.52 -109.42
C GLY A 271 61.28 -43.85 -110.45
N ARG A 272 62.26 -44.69 -110.12
CA ARG A 272 63.23 -45.28 -111.05
C ARG A 272 63.50 -46.74 -110.73
#